data_AF-A0A821RUW6-F1
#
_entry.id   AF-A0A821RUW6-F1
#
_cell.length_a   1.000
_cell.length_b   1.000
_cell.length_c   1.000
_cell.angle_alpha   90.00
_cell.angle_beta   90.00
_cell.angle_gamma   90.00
#
_symmetry.space_group_name_H-M   'P 1'
#
loop_
_entity.id
_entity.type
_entity.pdbx_description
1 polymer ?
#
loop_
_entity_poly.entity_id
_entity_poly.type
_entity_poly.pdbx_seq_one_letter_code
_entity_poly.pdbx_strand_id
1 'polypeptide(L)' 'MNNYEQARHLFNEALQKHGSTTDKTILYNSIGGLKFQQGNYYEALNNYLEALKLTTDQSLKAEINQKINLLNELLRR' A
#
# COMPACT_ATOMS: atom_id res chain seq x y z
N MET A 1 -14.56 -12.88 3.54
CA MET A 1 -15.12 -11.80 2.68
C MET A 1 -15.51 -10.66 3.60
N ASN A 2 -14.88 -9.47 3.50
CA ASN A 2 -15.40 -8.15 3.94
C ASN A 2 -14.35 -7.11 4.40
N ASN A 3 -13.06 -7.43 4.55
CA ASN A 3 -12.07 -6.37 4.85
C ASN A 3 -11.71 -5.53 3.61
N TYR A 4 -11.81 -6.11 2.41
CA TYR A 4 -11.49 -5.40 1.16
C TYR A 4 -12.56 -4.36 0.80
N GLU A 5 -13.84 -4.73 0.89
CA GLU A 5 -14.95 -3.81 0.63
C GLU A 5 -15.04 -2.71 1.70
N GLN A 6 -14.78 -3.04 2.97
CA GLN A 6 -14.68 -2.04 4.03
C GLN A 6 -13.48 -1.11 3.83
N ALA A 7 -12.31 -1.64 3.44
CA ALA A 7 -11.15 -0.83 3.09
C ALA A 7 -11.45 0.07 1.88
N ARG A 8 -12.17 -0.42 0.87
CA ARG A 8 -12.64 0.35 -0.30
C ARG A 8 -13.67 1.44 0.06
N HIS A 9 -14.54 1.18 1.02
CA HIS A 9 -15.54 2.15 1.47
C HIS A 9 -14.89 3.27 2.30
N LEU A 10 -14.07 2.91 3.28
CA LEU A 10 -13.24 3.86 4.04
C LEU A 10 -12.31 4.64 3.11
N PHE A 11 -11.79 4.00 2.05
CA PHE A 11 -10.99 4.60 0.98
C PHE A 11 -11.71 5.73 0.24
N ASN A 12 -12.95 5.52 -0.20
CA ASN A 12 -13.70 6.56 -0.92
C ASN A 12 -14.05 7.73 0.00
N GLU A 13 -14.36 7.46 1.27
CA GLU A 13 -14.72 8.50 2.22
C GLU A 13 -13.51 9.34 2.65
N ALA A 14 -12.36 8.71 2.90
CA ALA A 14 -11.11 9.41 3.24
C ALA A 14 -10.60 10.28 2.09
N LEU A 15 -10.69 9.78 0.85
CA LEU A 15 -10.34 10.51 -0.38
C LEU A 15 -11.21 11.75 -0.61
N GLN A 16 -12.50 11.68 -0.26
CA GLN A 16 -13.44 12.77 -0.50
C GLN A 16 -13.32 13.92 0.51
N LYS A 17 -12.92 13.62 1.76
CA LYS A 17 -12.89 14.61 2.84
C LYS A 17 -11.55 15.31 3.03
N HIS A 18 -10.41 14.60 2.90
CA HIS A 18 -9.11 15.13 3.36
C HIS A 18 -7.90 14.57 2.61
N GLY A 19 -7.97 14.34 1.29
CA GLY A 19 -6.93 13.59 0.56
C GLY A 19 -5.56 14.29 0.42
N SER A 20 -4.84 14.52 1.52
CA SER A 20 -3.42 14.85 1.51
C SER A 20 -2.64 13.70 0.89
N THR A 21 -1.53 14.01 0.22
CA THR A 21 -0.63 13.02 -0.36
C THR A 21 -0.14 12.01 0.68
N THR A 22 -0.03 12.43 1.95
CA THR A 22 0.31 11.58 3.09
C THR A 22 -0.74 10.52 3.37
N ASP A 23 -2.03 10.87 3.38
CA ASP A 23 -3.11 9.91 3.67
C ASP A 23 -3.22 8.86 2.57
N LYS A 24 -3.06 9.28 1.30
CA LYS A 24 -3.00 8.35 0.16
C LYS A 24 -1.82 7.40 0.27
N THR A 25 -0.67 7.90 0.69
CA THR A 25 0.54 7.08 0.87
C THR A 25 0.32 6.00 1.92
N ILE A 26 -0.17 6.38 3.11
CA ILE A 26 -0.42 5.44 4.21
C ILE A 26 -1.42 4.38 3.78
N LEU A 27 -2.47 4.79 3.07
CA LEU A 27 -3.50 3.90 2.58
C LEU A 27 -2.96 2.84 1.61
N TYR A 28 -2.22 3.26 0.58
CA TYR A 28 -1.60 2.33 -0.35
C TYR A 28 -0.60 1.38 0.35
N ASN A 29 0.15 1.87 1.34
CA ASN A 29 1.04 1.03 2.16
C ASN A 29 0.25 -0.02 2.97
N SER A 30 -0.87 0.37 3.59
CA SER A 30 -1.73 -0.55 4.34
C SER A 30 -2.40 -1.61 3.45
N ILE A 31 -2.89 -1.21 2.27
CA ILE A 31 -3.48 -2.16 1.31
C ILE A 31 -2.41 -3.14 0.82
N GLY A 32 -1.19 -2.66 0.53
CA GLY A 32 -0.04 -3.50 0.20
C GLY A 32 0.23 -4.56 1.27
N GLY A 33 0.18 -4.17 2.54
CA GLY A 33 0.33 -5.08 3.69
C GLY A 33 -0.76 -6.14 3.77
N LEU A 34 -2.02 -5.75 3.59
CA LEU A 34 -3.15 -6.68 3.59
C LEU A 34 -3.06 -7.68 2.44
N LYS A 35 -2.69 -7.22 1.24
CA LYS A 35 -2.52 -8.10 0.07
C LYS A 35 -1.35 -9.05 0.26
N PHE A 36 -0.27 -8.60 0.89
CA PHE A 36 0.86 -9.44 1.27
C PHE A 36 0.41 -10.58 2.20
N GLN A 37 -0.36 -10.27 3.25
CA GLN A 37 -0.89 -11.26 4.19
C GLN A 37 -1.84 -12.28 3.54
N GLN A 38 -2.51 -11.89 2.45
CA GLN A 38 -3.38 -12.77 1.66
C GLN A 38 -2.63 -13.65 0.65
N GLY A 39 -1.30 -13.52 0.54
CA GLY A 39 -0.51 -14.18 -0.50
C GLY A 39 -0.62 -13.54 -1.89
N ASN A 40 -1.32 -12.42 -2.01
CA ASN A 40 -1.52 -11.68 -3.25
C ASN A 40 -0.32 -10.76 -3.53
N TYR A 41 0.85 -11.34 -3.77
CA TYR A 41 2.13 -10.63 -3.84
C TYR A 41 2.23 -9.58 -4.96
N TYR A 42 1.66 -9.86 -6.14
CA TYR A 42 1.64 -8.90 -7.25
C TYR A 42 0.76 -7.67 -6.93
N GLU A 43 -0.41 -7.89 -6.32
CA GLU A 43 -1.27 -6.79 -5.88
C GLU A 43 -0.62 -5.99 -4.75
N ALA A 44 0.06 -6.67 -3.82
CA ALA A 44 0.82 -6.02 -2.75
C ALA A 44 1.91 -5.10 -3.31
N LEU A 45 2.68 -5.59 -4.28
CA LEU A 45 3.74 -4.84 -4.94
C LEU A 45 3.20 -3.58 -5.62
N ASN A 46 2.12 -3.71 -6.38
CA ASN A 46 1.49 -2.56 -7.06
C ASN A 46 1.07 -1.48 -6.06
N ASN A 47 0.45 -1.87 -4.94
CA ASN A 47 0.04 -0.92 -3.91
C ASN A 47 1.24 -0.23 -3.26
N TYR A 48 2.31 -0.95 -2.93
CA TYR A 48 3.52 -0.32 -2.39
C TYR A 48 4.18 0.64 -3.39
N LEU A 49 4.18 0.34 -4.69
CA LEU A 49 4.69 1.24 -5.72
C LEU A 49 3.87 2.53 -5.81
N GLU A 50 2.54 2.46 -5.70
CA GLU A 50 1.69 3.66 -5.65
C GLU A 50 1.94 4.49 -4.39
N ALA A 51 2.11 3.85 -3.23
CA ALA A 51 2.52 4.55 -2.00
C ALA A 51 3.85 5.28 -2.19
N LEU A 52 4.83 4.62 -2.83
CA LEU A 52 6.17 5.16 -3.06
C LEU A 52 6.17 6.42 -3.94
N LYS A 53 5.32 6.45 -4.98
CA LYS A 53 5.17 7.59 -5.89
C LYS A 53 4.62 8.83 -5.18
N LEU A 54 3.79 8.63 -4.16
CA LEU A 54 3.09 9.69 -3.47
C LEU A 54 3.90 10.24 -2.30
N THR A 55 4.61 9.39 -1.56
CA THR A 55 5.37 9.86 -0.41
C THR A 55 6.50 10.82 -0.82
N THR A 56 6.66 11.91 -0.06
CA THR A 56 7.85 12.76 -0.10
C THR A 56 8.77 12.51 1.09
N ASP A 57 8.28 11.78 2.10
CA ASP A 57 9.00 11.43 3.32
C ASP A 57 10.03 10.32 3.04
N GLN A 58 11.30 10.60 3.34
CA GLN A 58 12.40 9.69 3.07
C GLN A 58 12.40 8.46 3.98
N SER A 59 11.98 8.61 5.23
CA SER A 59 11.86 7.49 6.18
C SER A 59 10.76 6.52 5.72
N LEU A 60 9.61 7.05 5.31
CA LEU A 60 8.51 6.25 4.79
C LEU A 60 8.86 5.58 3.45
N LYS A 61 9.61 6.27 2.57
CA LYS A 61 10.17 5.66 1.34
C LYS A 61 11.04 4.46 1.65
N ALA A 62 11.95 4.59 2.63
CA ALA A 62 12.84 3.50 3.01
C ALA A 62 12.06 2.26 3.49
N GLU A 63 11.03 2.46 4.32
CA GLU A 63 10.17 1.38 4.81
C GLU A 63 9.42 0.69 3.65
N ILE A 64 8.81 1.46 2.74
CA ILE A 64 8.08 0.92 1.58
C ILE A 64 9.04 0.14 0.66
N ASN A 65 10.25 0.65 0.43
CA ASN A 65 11.25 -0.03 -0.39
C ASN A 65 11.70 -1.37 0.20
N GLN A 66 11.82 -1.47 1.52
CA GLN A 66 12.13 -2.76 2.17
C GLN A 66 11.05 -3.80 1.88
N LYS A 67 9.77 -3.42 1.94
CA LYS A 67 8.63 -4.30 1.63
C LYS A 67 8.62 -4.72 0.16
N ILE A 68 8.90 -3.78 -0.75
CA ILE A 68 9.05 -4.06 -2.18
C ILE A 68 10.18 -5.05 -2.45
N ASN A 69 11.34 -4.89 -1.80
CA ASN A 69 12.47 -5.80 -1.96
C ASN A 69 12.12 -7.21 -1.48
N LEU A 70 11.50 -7.34 -0.30
CA LEU A 70 11.02 -8.62 0.22
C LEU A 70 10.07 -9.31 -0.77
N LEU A 71 9.12 -8.55 -1.34
CA LEU A 71 8.21 -9.06 -2.35
C LEU A 71 8.94 -9.51 -3.63
N ASN A 72 9.91 -8.72 -4.10
CA ASN A 72 10.71 -9.09 -5.27
C ASN A 72 11.51 -10.38 -5.04
N GLU A 73 12.03 -10.61 -3.84
CA GLU A 73 12.69 -11.86 -3.49
C GLU A 73 11.72 -13.04 -3.49
N LEU A 74 10.51 -12.86 -2.92
CA LEU A 74 9.48 -13.89 -2.91
C LEU A 74 8.99 -14.25 -4.32
N LEU A 75 8.87 -13.26 -5.21
CA LEU A 75 8.43 -13.45 -6.59
C LEU A 75 9.52 -14.05 -7.50
N ARG A 76 10.79 -14.07 -7.07
CA ARG A 76 11.92 -14.65 -7.81
C ARG A 76 12.21 -16.10 -7.43
N ARG A 77 11.57 -16.62 -6.37
CA ARG A 77 11.68 -18.02 -5.94
C ARG A 77 10.62 -18.86 -6.63
#